data_AF-A0A517MU93-F1
#
_entry.id   AF-A0A517MU93-F1
#
_cell.length_a   1.000
_cell.length_b   1.000
_cell.length_c   1.000
_cell.angle_alpha   90.00
_cell.angle_beta   90.00
_cell.angle_gamma   90.00
#
_symmetry.space_group_name_H-M   'P 1'
#
loop_
_entity.id
_entity.type
_entity.pdbx_description
1 polymer ?
#
loop_
_entity_poly.entity_id
_entity_poly.type
_entity_poly.pdbx_seq_one_letter_code
_entity_poly.pdbx_strand_id
1 'polypeptide(L)'
;MELFTLDGVFTIESLFTLFMLILLQAVLGFDNLLYISIESKRAPVESQASVRKWGILLAVALRLVLLFVVMKVLKLVAEPLFGLHWEGILEFEATLHAIIELIGGIFILYTALREIMHMLAVEHLEGHGKQKPKSVVSVVTTIVIMNLIFSFDSILSALALTEVFVIMAVAIVISGIMMVWLADHVSDFLRKNRMYEVLGLFILFIVGVMLISEGGHLAHLKLFGYEVEAMAKTTFYFVIAILVVIDVVQGRYQKKLLAQREHELAHSTDTAPVA
;
A
#
# COMPACT_ATOMS: atom_id res chain seq x y z
N MET A 1 -5.59 29.04 16.56
CA MET A 1 -4.56 28.72 17.58
C MET A 1 -4.99 27.55 18.47
N GLU A 2 -6.07 26.83 18.12
CA GLU A 2 -6.64 25.72 18.92
C GLU A 2 -6.11 24.32 18.54
N LEU A 3 -5.26 24.18 17.51
CA LEU A 3 -4.77 22.85 17.10
C LEU A 3 -3.85 22.17 18.14
N PHE A 4 -3.22 22.92 19.05
CA PHE A 4 -2.24 22.36 19.99
C PHE A 4 -2.75 22.30 21.43
N THR A 5 -4.07 22.25 21.63
CA THR A 5 -4.64 22.09 22.96
C THR A 5 -4.24 20.74 23.54
N LEU A 6 -3.68 20.77 24.75
CA LEU A 6 -3.36 19.57 25.54
C LEU A 6 -4.53 19.14 26.44
N ASP A 7 -5.61 19.92 26.42
CA ASP A 7 -6.80 19.67 27.22
C ASP A 7 -7.42 18.33 26.81
N GLY A 8 -7.59 17.45 27.79
CA GLY A 8 -8.16 16.13 27.58
C GLY A 8 -7.21 15.06 27.02
N VAL A 9 -5.95 15.39 26.68
CA VAL A 9 -4.98 14.42 26.11
C VAL A 9 -4.67 13.27 27.06
N PHE A 10 -4.62 13.53 28.37
CA PHE A 10 -4.34 12.53 29.41
C PHE A 10 -5.59 11.95 30.07
N THR A 11 -6.70 11.83 29.33
CA THR A 11 -7.89 11.11 29.79
C THR A 11 -7.83 9.63 29.36
N ILE A 12 -8.55 8.77 30.08
CA ILE A 12 -8.67 7.34 29.73
C ILE A 12 -9.22 7.17 28.30
N GLU A 13 -10.18 8.02 27.92
CA GLU A 13 -10.76 8.05 26.58
C GLU A 13 -9.70 8.39 25.52
N SER A 14 -8.92 9.45 25.72
CA SER A 14 -7.84 9.83 24.80
C SER A 14 -6.74 8.77 24.67
N LEU A 15 -6.42 8.06 25.76
CA LEU A 15 -5.49 6.92 25.70
C LEU A 15 -6.06 5.75 24.89
N PHE A 16 -7.36 5.46 25.05
CA PHE A 16 -8.03 4.43 24.25
C PHE A 16 -8.09 4.82 22.77
N THR A 17 -8.40 6.08 22.47
CA THR A 17 -8.39 6.60 21.10
C THR A 17 -7.00 6.58 20.49
N LEU A 18 -5.96 6.96 21.25
CA LEU A 18 -4.57 6.83 20.81
C LEU A 18 -4.22 5.37 20.49
N PHE A 19 -4.63 4.43 21.34
CA PHE A 19 -4.41 3.01 21.10
C PHE A 19 -5.11 2.54 19.81
N MET A 20 -6.38 2.91 19.62
CA MET A 20 -7.14 2.60 18.40
C MET A 20 -6.48 3.22 17.16
N LEU A 21 -5.99 4.45 17.26
CA LEU A 21 -5.26 5.11 16.17
C LEU A 21 -3.95 4.40 15.84
N ILE A 22 -3.18 3.97 16.84
CA ILE A 22 -1.95 3.20 16.62
C ILE A 22 -2.28 1.88 15.91
N LEU A 23 -3.33 1.17 16.34
CA LEU A 23 -3.77 -0.06 15.68
C LEU A 23 -4.22 0.20 14.25
N LEU A 24 -5.07 1.20 14.03
CA LEU A 24 -5.57 1.56 12.71
C LEU A 24 -4.41 1.91 11.77
N GLN A 25 -3.43 2.69 12.25
CA GLN A 25 -2.24 3.04 11.49
C GLN A 25 -1.28 1.87 11.29
N ALA A 26 -1.24 0.89 12.18
CA ALA A 26 -0.45 -0.32 11.98
C ALA A 26 -1.05 -1.17 10.86
N VAL A 27 -2.37 -1.34 10.84
CA VAL A 27 -3.08 -2.11 9.81
C VAL A 27 -3.01 -1.39 8.46
N LEU A 28 -3.39 -0.11 8.40
CA LEU A 28 -3.33 0.70 7.16
C LEU A 28 -1.89 0.99 6.72
N GLY A 29 -0.95 1.12 7.66
CA GLY A 29 0.45 1.42 7.38
C GLY A 29 1.24 0.22 6.88
N PHE A 30 0.69 -0.99 6.97
CA PHE A 30 1.31 -2.19 6.41
C PHE A 30 1.47 -2.09 4.88
N ASP A 31 0.45 -1.60 4.18
CA ASP A 31 0.48 -1.43 2.72
C ASP A 31 1.54 -0.40 2.32
N ASN A 32 1.67 0.68 3.09
CA ASN A 32 2.70 1.69 2.88
C ASN A 32 4.11 1.11 3.09
N LEU A 33 4.29 0.30 4.14
CA LEU A 33 5.55 -0.39 4.42
C LEU A 33 5.92 -1.41 3.33
N LEU A 34 4.93 -2.16 2.85
CA LEU A 34 5.07 -3.13 1.76
C LEU A 34 5.50 -2.42 0.48
N TYR A 35 4.83 -1.32 0.13
CA TYR A 35 5.18 -0.51 -1.02
C TYR A 35 6.60 0.04 -0.94
N ILE A 36 6.97 0.64 0.21
CA ILE A 36 8.34 1.15 0.45
C ILE A 36 9.36 0.03 0.29
N SER A 37 9.07 -1.15 0.83
CA SER A 37 9.96 -2.31 0.75
C SER A 37 10.16 -2.76 -0.70
N ILE A 38 9.09 -2.84 -1.49
CA ILE A 38 9.13 -3.23 -2.91
C ILE A 38 9.84 -2.16 -3.75
N GLU A 39 9.46 -0.88 -3.63
CA GLU A 39 10.01 0.20 -4.45
C GLU A 39 11.50 0.46 -4.13
N SER A 40 11.92 0.29 -2.86
CA SER A 40 13.32 0.41 -2.46
C SER A 40 14.26 -0.58 -3.16
N LYS A 41 13.76 -1.76 -3.57
CA LYS A 41 14.55 -2.76 -4.31
C LYS A 41 14.99 -2.27 -5.69
N ARG A 42 14.35 -1.21 -6.22
CA ARG A 42 14.71 -0.61 -7.51
C ARG A 42 15.94 0.30 -7.44
N ALA A 43 16.37 0.68 -6.23
CA ALA A 43 17.61 1.42 -6.01
C ALA A 43 18.84 0.50 -6.09
N PRO A 44 20.06 1.06 -6.30
CA PRO A 44 21.30 0.31 -6.22
C PRO A 44 21.39 -0.48 -4.90
N VAL A 45 21.90 -1.72 -4.96
CA VAL A 45 21.88 -2.67 -3.83
C VAL A 45 22.49 -2.08 -2.57
N GLU A 46 23.60 -1.35 -2.70
CA GLU A 46 24.25 -0.65 -1.58
C GLU A 46 23.40 0.45 -0.91
N SER A 47 22.41 0.99 -1.62
CA SER A 47 21.61 2.13 -1.18
C SER A 47 20.22 1.73 -0.67
N GLN A 48 19.75 0.50 -0.89
CA GLN A 48 18.36 0.10 -0.62
C GLN A 48 17.95 0.31 0.85
N ALA A 49 18.81 -0.05 1.81
CA ALA A 49 18.54 0.14 3.23
C ALA A 49 18.44 1.63 3.60
N SER A 50 19.35 2.46 3.07
CA SER A 50 19.32 3.90 3.25
C SER A 50 18.07 4.52 2.62
N VAL A 51 17.67 4.06 1.44
CA VAL A 51 16.44 4.50 0.76
C VAL A 51 15.19 4.19 1.59
N ARG A 52 15.09 2.99 2.19
CA ARG A 52 13.99 2.66 3.09
C ARG A 52 13.95 3.60 4.30
N LYS A 53 15.08 3.77 4.99
CA LYS A 53 15.15 4.61 6.20
C LYS A 53 14.81 6.07 5.91
N TRP A 54 15.44 6.67 4.90
CA TRP A 54 15.16 8.05 4.51
C TRP A 54 13.77 8.22 3.93
N GLY A 55 13.29 7.24 3.16
CA GLY A 55 11.93 7.21 2.64
C GLY A 55 10.89 7.23 3.76
N ILE A 56 11.05 6.39 4.79
CA ILE A 56 10.14 6.34 5.95
C ILE A 56 10.23 7.62 6.77
N LEU A 57 11.44 8.12 7.06
CA LEU A 57 11.60 9.35 7.84
C LEU A 57 10.95 10.55 7.15
N LEU A 58 11.19 10.70 5.85
CA LEU A 58 10.59 11.75 5.04
C LEU A 58 9.07 11.59 4.92
N ALA A 59 8.59 10.35 4.77
CA ALA A 59 7.17 10.01 4.76
C ALA A 59 6.47 10.44 6.05
N VAL A 60 7.04 10.11 7.22
CA VAL A 60 6.48 10.51 8.53
C VAL A 60 6.48 12.04 8.68
N ALA A 61 7.58 12.71 8.32
CA ALA A 61 7.65 14.17 8.39
C ALA A 61 6.59 14.84 7.50
N LEU A 62 6.47 14.41 6.25
CA LEU A 62 5.46 14.92 5.32
C LEU A 62 4.04 14.60 5.77
N ARG A 63 3.82 13.46 6.43
CA ARG A 63 2.51 13.11 6.98
C ARG A 63 2.10 14.03 8.13
N LEU A 64 3.02 14.44 8.98
CA LEU A 64 2.76 15.44 10.03
C LEU A 64 2.45 16.83 9.43
N VAL A 65 3.18 17.22 8.38
CA VAL A 65 2.88 18.45 7.63
C VAL A 65 1.50 18.37 6.98
N LEU A 66 1.20 17.26 6.31
CA LEU A 66 -0.09 17.04 5.68
C LEU A 66 -1.23 17.07 6.71
N LEU A 67 -1.06 16.40 7.86
CA LEU A 67 -2.05 16.44 8.95
C LEU A 67 -2.38 17.87 9.35
N PHE A 68 -1.36 18.71 9.53
CA PHE A 68 -1.55 20.11 9.88
C PHE A 68 -2.28 20.89 8.78
N VAL A 69 -1.94 20.65 7.51
CA VAL A 69 -2.59 21.27 6.36
C VAL A 69 -4.07 20.84 6.27
N VAL A 70 -4.34 19.53 6.25
CA VAL A 70 -5.68 18.96 6.15
C VAL A 70 -6.57 19.47 7.28
N MET A 71 -6.09 19.46 8.53
CA MET A 71 -6.85 20.01 9.67
C MET A 71 -7.25 21.47 9.49
N LYS A 72 -6.43 22.29 8.82
CA LYS A 72 -6.75 23.70 8.55
C LYS A 72 -7.69 23.89 7.37
N VAL A 73 -7.59 23.04 6.36
CA VAL A 73 -8.33 23.18 5.09
C VAL A 73 -9.40 22.11 4.92
N LEU A 74 -9.82 21.43 5.99
CA LEU A 74 -10.73 20.28 5.94
C LEU A 74 -12.02 20.60 5.18
N LYS A 75 -12.58 21.79 5.39
CA LYS A 75 -13.77 22.25 4.66
C LYS A 75 -13.51 22.35 3.16
N LEU A 76 -12.39 22.93 2.75
CA LEU A 76 -12.00 23.06 1.34
C LEU A 76 -11.68 21.70 0.70
N VAL A 77 -11.20 20.74 1.49
CA VAL A 77 -10.95 19.37 1.03
C VAL A 77 -12.26 18.63 0.71
N ALA A 78 -13.30 18.89 1.50
CA ALA A 78 -14.61 18.25 1.37
C ALA A 78 -15.55 18.95 0.36
N GLU A 79 -15.32 20.22 0.06
CA GLU A 79 -16.16 20.97 -0.89
C GLU A 79 -15.94 20.51 -2.35
N PRO A 80 -17.02 20.41 -3.16
CA PRO A 80 -16.90 20.13 -4.59
C PRO A 80 -16.12 21.25 -5.30
N LEU A 81 -15.07 20.88 -6.03
CA LEU A 81 -14.26 21.81 -6.83
C LEU A 81 -14.92 22.11 -8.18
N PHE A 82 -15.41 21.06 -8.84
CA PHE A 82 -16.14 21.11 -10.09
C PHE A 82 -16.97 19.84 -10.24
N GLY A 83 -18.06 19.91 -11.00
CA GLY A 83 -18.89 18.74 -11.27
C GLY A 83 -19.43 18.76 -12.69
N LEU A 84 -19.71 17.58 -13.22
CA LEU A 84 -20.42 17.40 -14.48
C LEU A 84 -21.65 16.55 -14.19
N HIS A 85 -22.81 17.03 -14.63
CA HIS A 85 -24.08 16.33 -14.48
C HIS A 85 -24.65 16.09 -15.87
N TRP A 86 -24.24 14.98 -16.50
CA TRP A 86 -24.83 14.51 -17.73
C TRP A 86 -25.77 13.34 -17.42
N GLU A 87 -27.06 13.68 -17.26
CA GLU A 87 -28.12 12.75 -16.90
C GLU A 87 -28.04 11.46 -17.73
N GLY A 88 -27.94 10.33 -17.04
CA GLY A 88 -27.96 8.98 -17.62
C GLY A 88 -26.67 8.52 -18.29
N ILE A 89 -25.63 9.35 -18.39
CA ILE A 89 -24.35 8.99 -19.03
C ILE A 89 -23.20 9.09 -18.03
N LEU A 90 -22.97 10.28 -17.46
CA LEU A 90 -21.86 10.55 -16.55
C LEU A 90 -22.23 11.67 -15.59
N GLU A 91 -22.27 11.36 -14.30
CA GLU A 91 -22.43 12.35 -13.24
C GLU A 91 -21.25 12.23 -12.27
N PHE A 92 -20.65 13.36 -11.88
CA PHE A 92 -19.63 13.39 -10.84
C PHE A 92 -19.51 14.78 -10.21
N GLU A 93 -19.10 14.81 -8.95
CA GLU A 93 -18.70 15.98 -8.18
C GLU A 93 -17.25 15.79 -7.69
N ALA A 94 -16.29 16.41 -8.36
CA ALA A 94 -14.89 16.24 -8.03
C ALA A 94 -14.53 17.06 -6.78
N THR A 95 -14.31 16.38 -5.66
CA THR A 95 -13.67 16.95 -4.46
C THR A 95 -12.15 16.78 -4.54
N LEU A 96 -11.40 17.58 -3.78
CA LEU A 96 -9.94 17.40 -3.70
C LEU A 96 -9.59 16.00 -3.19
N HIS A 97 -10.37 15.50 -2.23
CA HIS A 97 -10.24 14.15 -1.70
C HIS A 97 -10.37 13.08 -2.79
N ALA A 98 -11.47 13.11 -3.54
CA ALA A 98 -11.74 12.16 -4.61
C ALA A 98 -10.65 12.15 -5.69
N ILE A 99 -10.15 13.34 -6.07
CA ILE A 99 -9.10 13.47 -7.08
C ILE A 99 -7.80 12.81 -6.62
N ILE A 100 -7.39 13.05 -5.37
CA ILE A 100 -6.14 12.48 -4.82
C ILE A 100 -6.23 10.96 -4.80
N GLU A 101 -7.35 10.40 -4.36
CA GLU A 101 -7.56 8.95 -4.32
C GLU A 101 -7.62 8.31 -5.71
N LEU A 102 -8.36 8.91 -6.65
CA LEU A 102 -8.45 8.40 -8.03
C LEU A 102 -7.08 8.40 -8.71
N ILE A 103 -6.35 9.51 -8.66
CA ILE A 103 -5.02 9.61 -9.26
C ILE A 103 -4.07 8.62 -8.62
N GLY A 104 -4.10 8.53 -7.29
CA GLY A 104 -3.26 7.60 -6.54
C GLY A 104 -3.56 6.14 -6.85
N GLY A 105 -4.83 5.77 -6.85
CA GLY A 105 -5.30 4.43 -7.19
C GLY A 105 -4.93 4.02 -8.60
N ILE A 106 -5.13 4.89 -9.60
CA ILE A 106 -4.72 4.65 -11.00
C ILE A 106 -3.20 4.45 -11.08
N PHE A 107 -2.42 5.31 -10.42
CA PHE A 107 -0.96 5.23 -10.44
C PHE A 107 -0.44 3.93 -9.80
N ILE A 108 -1.03 3.51 -8.68
CA ILE A 108 -0.72 2.25 -7.99
C ILE A 108 -1.09 1.06 -8.87
N LEU A 109 -2.31 1.04 -9.40
CA LEU A 109 -2.82 -0.03 -10.25
C LEU A 109 -1.93 -0.21 -11.49
N TYR A 110 -1.60 0.88 -12.17
CA TYR A 110 -0.68 0.89 -13.31
C TYR A 110 0.71 0.35 -12.92
N THR A 111 1.24 0.79 -11.79
CA THR A 111 2.57 0.36 -11.32
C THR A 111 2.59 -1.13 -10.99
N ALA A 112 1.58 -1.63 -10.28
CA ALA A 112 1.43 -3.05 -9.94
C ALA A 112 1.27 -3.90 -11.19
N LEU A 113 0.37 -3.51 -12.11
CA LEU A 113 0.15 -4.23 -13.37
C LEU A 113 1.42 -4.30 -14.23
N ARG A 114 2.13 -3.18 -14.38
CA ARG A 114 3.39 -3.14 -15.13
C ARG A 114 4.43 -4.08 -14.52
N GLU A 115 4.51 -4.16 -13.20
CA GLU A 115 5.45 -5.04 -12.52
C GLU A 115 5.10 -6.51 -12.73
N ILE A 116 3.83 -6.87 -12.57
CA ILE A 116 3.33 -8.23 -12.83
C ILE A 116 3.67 -8.66 -14.27
N MET A 117 3.40 -7.79 -15.25
CA MET A 117 3.73 -8.04 -16.65
C MET A 117 5.23 -8.22 -16.88
N HIS A 118 6.08 -7.44 -16.20
CA HIS A 118 7.53 -7.58 -16.30
C HIS A 118 8.02 -8.91 -15.72
N MET A 119 7.48 -9.35 -14.60
CA MET A 119 7.82 -10.66 -14.01
C MET A 119 7.45 -11.82 -14.95
N LEU A 120 6.29 -11.74 -15.62
CA LEU A 120 5.85 -12.74 -16.61
C LEU A 120 6.73 -12.74 -17.86
N ALA A 121 7.17 -11.56 -18.33
CA ALA A 121 8.00 -11.43 -19.51
C ALA A 121 9.43 -11.99 -19.32
N VAL A 122 9.98 -11.89 -18.10
CA VAL A 122 11.33 -12.41 -17.77
C VAL A 122 11.38 -13.94 -17.82
N GLU A 123 10.25 -14.63 -17.71
CA GLU A 123 10.19 -16.10 -17.84
C GLU A 123 10.35 -16.60 -19.29
N HIS A 124 10.26 -15.72 -20.30
CA HIS A 124 10.32 -16.09 -21.73
C HIS A 124 11.56 -15.57 -22.47
N LEU A 125 12.45 -14.82 -21.80
CA LEU A 125 13.65 -14.27 -22.42
C LEU A 125 14.90 -14.71 -21.64
N GLU A 126 15.46 -15.85 -22.05
CA GLU A 126 16.88 -16.17 -21.82
C GLU A 126 17.73 -15.12 -22.55
N GLY A 127 17.92 -13.95 -21.93
CA GLY A 127 18.66 -12.86 -22.53
C GLY A 127 18.61 -11.62 -21.65
N HIS A 128 19.73 -11.34 -20.99
CA HIS A 128 19.95 -10.21 -20.08
C HIS A 128 19.45 -8.84 -20.60
N GLY A 129 18.21 -8.48 -20.27
CA GLY A 129 17.77 -7.11 -20.13
C GLY A 129 17.93 -6.67 -18.68
N LYS A 130 19.15 -6.36 -18.22
CA LYS A 130 19.34 -5.70 -16.91
C LYS A 130 18.62 -4.35 -16.97
N GLN A 131 17.39 -4.27 -16.47
CA GLN A 131 16.77 -2.98 -16.19
C GLN A 131 17.76 -2.18 -15.33
N LYS A 132 18.17 -1.01 -15.83
CA LYS A 132 19.07 -0.14 -15.07
C LYS A 132 18.37 0.21 -13.75
N PRO A 133 19.08 0.12 -12.61
CA PRO A 133 18.52 0.54 -11.34
C PRO A 133 18.03 1.98 -11.46
N LYS A 134 16.85 2.26 -10.89
CA LYS A 134 16.34 3.63 -10.81
C LYS A 134 17.30 4.46 -9.94
N SER A 135 17.40 5.75 -10.25
CA SER A 135 18.15 6.65 -9.38
C SER A 135 17.52 6.68 -7.98
N VAL A 136 18.36 6.79 -6.95
CA VAL A 136 17.91 6.90 -5.54
C VAL A 136 16.86 8.01 -5.39
N VAL A 137 17.09 9.15 -6.04
CA VAL A 137 16.15 10.28 -6.04
C VAL A 137 14.80 9.89 -6.62
N SER A 138 14.77 9.20 -7.77
CA SER A 138 13.51 8.75 -8.37
C SER A 138 12.74 7.81 -7.43
N VAL A 139 13.44 6.86 -6.79
CA VAL A 139 12.82 5.89 -5.88
C VAL A 139 12.24 6.59 -4.64
N VAL A 140 13.02 7.48 -4.02
CA VAL A 140 12.57 8.25 -2.85
C VAL A 140 11.39 9.16 -3.23
N THR A 141 11.44 9.85 -4.37
CA THR A 141 10.32 10.69 -4.83
C THR A 141 9.05 9.87 -5.03
N THR A 142 9.14 8.68 -5.63
CA THR A 142 7.97 7.80 -5.79
C THR A 142 7.41 7.34 -4.45
N ILE A 143 8.28 6.94 -3.51
CA ILE A 143 7.88 6.59 -2.13
C ILE A 143 7.15 7.76 -1.47
N VAL A 144 7.67 8.98 -1.60
CA VAL A 144 7.08 10.19 -1.01
C VAL A 144 5.70 10.48 -1.60
N ILE A 145 5.56 10.43 -2.93
CA ILE A 145 4.28 10.67 -3.61
C ILE A 145 3.23 9.65 -3.14
N MET A 146 3.60 8.37 -3.10
CA MET A 146 2.69 7.32 -2.65
C MET A 146 2.31 7.46 -1.19
N ASN A 147 3.28 7.78 -0.34
CA ASN A 147 3.00 8.04 1.05
C ASN A 147 2.07 9.24 1.22
N LEU A 148 2.18 10.28 0.38
CA LEU A 148 1.29 11.44 0.43
C LEU A 148 -0.16 11.04 0.11
N ILE A 149 -0.35 10.24 -0.95
CA ILE A 149 -1.66 9.70 -1.35
C ILE A 149 -2.27 8.89 -0.20
N PHE A 150 -1.56 7.88 0.32
CA PHE A 150 -2.06 7.04 1.41
C PHE A 150 -2.22 7.79 2.74
N SER A 151 -1.40 8.82 2.95
CA SER A 151 -1.55 9.66 4.14
C SER A 151 -2.87 10.42 4.12
N PHE A 152 -3.45 10.71 2.96
CA PHE A 152 -4.70 11.44 2.85
C PHE A 152 -5.89 10.63 3.40
N ASP A 153 -6.15 9.43 2.87
CA ASP A 153 -7.20 8.52 3.38
C ASP A 153 -6.98 8.24 4.87
N SER A 154 -5.76 7.86 5.25
CA SER A 154 -5.49 7.49 6.65
C SER A 154 -5.63 8.66 7.63
N ILE A 155 -5.42 9.91 7.22
CA ILE A 155 -5.70 11.10 8.03
C ILE A 155 -7.21 11.33 8.14
N LEU A 156 -7.95 11.24 7.04
CA LEU A 156 -9.41 11.42 7.05
C LEU A 156 -10.13 10.30 7.84
N SER A 157 -9.65 9.06 7.71
CA SER A 157 -10.08 7.93 8.55
C SER A 157 -9.76 8.17 10.04
N ALA A 158 -8.62 8.79 10.36
CA ALA A 158 -8.26 9.12 11.74
C ALA A 158 -9.13 10.26 12.32
N LEU A 159 -9.54 11.21 11.48
CA LEU A 159 -10.44 12.30 11.86
C LEU A 159 -11.82 11.80 12.28
N ALA A 160 -12.25 10.63 11.80
CA ALA A 160 -13.47 9.98 12.28
C ALA A 160 -13.36 9.46 13.73
N LEU A 161 -12.13 9.29 14.26
CA LEU A 161 -11.89 8.83 15.63
C LEU A 161 -11.56 9.97 16.60
N THR A 162 -10.88 11.02 16.14
CA THR A 162 -10.55 12.18 16.96
C THR A 162 -10.21 13.41 16.14
N GLU A 163 -10.58 14.57 16.65
CA GLU A 163 -10.19 15.88 16.09
C GLU A 163 -8.96 16.46 16.81
N VAL A 164 -8.42 15.76 17.82
CA VAL A 164 -7.26 16.24 18.57
C VAL A 164 -6.00 15.99 17.74
N PHE A 165 -5.33 17.05 17.31
CA PHE A 165 -4.11 16.96 16.51
C PHE A 165 -2.98 16.22 17.23
N VAL A 166 -2.79 16.47 18.53
CA VAL A 166 -1.65 15.96 19.32
C VAL A 166 -1.68 14.42 19.41
N ILE A 167 -2.73 13.84 20.00
CA ILE A 167 -3.58 12.85 19.32
C ILE A 167 -2.96 12.04 18.17
N MET A 168 -3.43 12.41 16.98
CA MET A 168 -3.05 11.85 15.70
C MET A 168 -1.55 11.95 15.40
N ALA A 169 -0.90 13.07 15.76
CA ALA A 169 0.52 13.28 15.53
C ALA A 169 1.38 12.29 16.31
N VAL A 170 1.05 12.05 17.59
CA VAL A 170 1.74 11.05 18.43
C VAL A 170 1.55 9.65 17.84
N ALA A 171 0.32 9.30 17.42
CA ALA A 171 0.06 8.03 16.75
C ALA A 171 0.95 7.86 15.50
N ILE A 172 1.01 8.89 14.63
CA ILE A 172 1.82 8.88 13.40
C ILE A 172 3.30 8.66 13.71
N VAL A 173 3.83 9.32 14.74
CA VAL A 173 5.24 9.17 15.14
C VAL A 173 5.52 7.76 15.66
N ILE A 174 4.64 7.22 16.52
CA ILE A 174 4.79 5.86 17.05
C ILE A 174 4.74 4.83 15.91
N SER A 175 3.76 4.95 15.02
CA SER A 175 3.66 4.09 13.82
C SER A 175 4.88 4.22 12.92
N GLY A 176 5.39 5.45 12.73
CA GLY A 176 6.62 5.73 12.00
C GLY A 176 7.84 5.01 12.55
N ILE A 177 8.04 5.06 13.87
CA ILE A 177 9.12 4.34 14.56
C ILE A 177 8.98 2.83 14.37
N MET A 178 7.76 2.30 14.53
CA MET A 178 7.48 0.89 14.32
C MET A 178 7.75 0.44 12.87
N MET A 179 7.40 1.27 11.88
CA MET A 179 7.70 1.02 10.47
C MET A 179 9.20 0.97 10.20
N VAL A 180 10.01 1.89 10.75
CA VAL A 180 11.48 1.84 10.61
C VAL A 180 12.05 0.53 11.17
N TRP A 181 11.53 0.07 12.31
CA TRP A 181 11.96 -1.18 12.93
C TRP A 181 11.56 -2.41 12.09
N LEU A 182 10.37 -2.42 11.48
CA LEU A 182 9.88 -3.54 10.66
C LEU A 182 10.42 -3.55 9.22
N ALA A 183 10.81 -2.41 8.66
CA ALA A 183 11.12 -2.29 7.23
C ALA A 183 12.21 -3.23 6.74
N ASP A 184 13.31 -3.35 7.49
CA ASP A 184 14.40 -4.25 7.11
C ASP A 184 13.98 -5.72 7.23
N HIS A 185 13.19 -6.07 8.25
CA HIS A 185 12.65 -7.42 8.43
C HIS A 185 11.70 -7.83 7.30
N VAL A 186 10.76 -6.95 6.94
CA VAL A 186 9.81 -7.18 5.85
C VAL A 186 10.56 -7.28 4.51
N SER A 187 11.49 -6.36 4.25
CA SER A 187 12.30 -6.39 3.03
C SER A 187 13.12 -7.69 2.90
N ASP A 188 13.75 -8.13 3.98
CA ASP A 188 14.55 -9.37 3.98
C ASP A 188 13.68 -10.61 3.81
N PHE A 189 12.50 -10.65 4.42
CA PHE A 189 11.51 -11.71 4.22
C PHE A 189 11.07 -11.79 2.75
N LEU A 190 10.69 -10.66 2.14
CA LEU A 190 10.29 -10.61 0.74
C LEU A 190 11.44 -10.99 -0.21
N ARG A 191 12.69 -10.69 0.14
CA ARG A 191 13.85 -11.08 -0.67
C ARG A 191 14.13 -12.58 -0.61
N LYS A 192 14.02 -13.19 0.58
CA LYS A 192 14.26 -14.63 0.76
C LYS A 192 13.14 -15.48 0.16
N ASN A 193 11.94 -14.94 0.04
CA ASN A 193 10.77 -15.68 -0.38
C ASN A 193 10.08 -15.02 -1.59
N ARG A 194 10.62 -15.27 -2.79
CA ARG A 194 10.17 -14.68 -4.07
C ARG A 194 8.67 -14.86 -4.37
N MET A 195 8.03 -15.91 -3.86
CA MET A 195 6.56 -16.07 -3.93
C MET A 195 5.81 -14.92 -3.25
N TYR A 196 6.29 -14.46 -2.09
CA TYR A 196 5.66 -13.39 -1.32
C TYR A 196 5.91 -12.00 -1.93
N GLU A 197 6.93 -11.86 -2.79
CA GLU A 197 7.11 -10.65 -3.60
C GLU A 197 5.97 -10.48 -4.61
N VAL A 198 5.57 -11.56 -5.29
CA VAL A 198 4.42 -11.57 -6.19
C VAL A 198 3.12 -11.30 -5.43
N LEU A 199 2.93 -11.94 -4.27
CA LEU A 199 1.79 -11.68 -3.39
C LEU A 199 1.69 -10.19 -3.02
N GLY A 200 2.81 -9.54 -2.72
CA GLY A 200 2.83 -8.12 -2.41
C GLY A 200 2.40 -7.22 -3.56
N LEU A 201 2.70 -7.60 -4.81
CA LEU A 201 2.22 -6.88 -6.00
C LEU A 201 0.71 -7.06 -6.21
N PHE A 202 0.16 -8.23 -5.90
CA PHE A 202 -1.29 -8.45 -5.93
C PHE A 202 -2.02 -7.68 -4.84
N ILE A 203 -1.46 -7.62 -3.62
CA ILE A 203 -1.98 -6.76 -2.55
C ILE A 203 -1.98 -5.31 -3.03
N LEU A 204 -0.86 -4.83 -3.59
CA LEU A 204 -0.75 -3.47 -4.13
C LEU A 204 -1.78 -3.20 -5.24
N PHE A 205 -2.03 -4.18 -6.12
CA PHE A 205 -3.05 -4.09 -7.15
C PHE A 205 -4.45 -3.89 -6.54
N ILE A 206 -4.81 -4.68 -5.52
CA ILE A 206 -6.10 -4.56 -4.83
C ILE A 206 -6.20 -3.22 -4.10
N VAL A 207 -5.13 -2.73 -3.47
CA VAL A 207 -5.08 -1.38 -2.90
C VAL A 207 -5.38 -0.32 -3.96
N GLY A 208 -4.82 -0.46 -5.18
CA GLY A 208 -5.16 0.40 -6.31
C GLY A 208 -6.64 0.37 -6.67
N VAL A 209 -7.25 -0.82 -6.70
CA VAL A 209 -8.71 -0.97 -6.94
C VAL A 209 -9.53 -0.32 -5.82
N MET A 210 -9.15 -0.52 -4.56
CA MET A 210 -9.82 0.06 -3.39
C MET A 210 -9.83 1.59 -3.48
N LEU A 211 -8.68 2.22 -3.73
CA LEU A 211 -8.58 3.68 -3.87
C LEU A 211 -9.36 4.23 -5.08
N ILE A 212 -9.39 3.51 -6.21
CA ILE A 212 -10.21 3.92 -7.36
C ILE A 212 -11.70 3.87 -6.99
N SER A 213 -12.13 2.82 -6.28
CA SER A 213 -13.53 2.69 -5.85
C SER A 213 -13.92 3.75 -4.83
N GLU A 214 -13.05 4.05 -3.87
CA GLU A 214 -13.31 5.05 -2.82
C GLU A 214 -13.28 6.47 -3.40
N GLY A 215 -12.29 6.78 -4.26
CA GLY A 215 -12.25 8.05 -4.99
C GLY A 215 -13.44 8.25 -5.94
N GLY A 216 -13.93 7.18 -6.58
CA GLY A 216 -15.14 7.22 -7.39
C GLY A 216 -16.40 7.48 -6.56
N HIS A 217 -16.50 6.83 -5.41
CA HIS A 217 -17.59 7.03 -4.46
C HIS A 217 -17.61 8.45 -3.90
N LEU A 218 -16.45 8.97 -3.48
CA LEU A 218 -16.27 10.34 -3.01
C LEU A 218 -16.54 11.39 -4.09
N ALA A 219 -16.41 11.00 -5.36
CA ALA A 219 -16.77 11.85 -6.50
C ALA A 219 -18.26 11.76 -6.87
N HIS A 220 -19.08 11.02 -6.11
CA HIS A 220 -20.46 10.68 -6.50
C HIS A 220 -20.56 10.19 -7.95
N LEU A 221 -19.55 9.43 -8.39
CA LEU A 221 -19.41 9.03 -9.78
C LEU A 221 -20.55 8.08 -10.16
N LYS A 222 -21.31 8.45 -11.20
CA LYS A 222 -22.29 7.58 -11.85
C LYS A 222 -21.87 7.28 -13.27
N LEU A 223 -21.86 6.00 -13.61
CA LEU A 223 -21.57 5.52 -14.96
C LEU A 223 -22.83 4.84 -15.49
N PHE A 224 -23.41 5.38 -16.56
CA PHE A 224 -24.63 4.83 -17.18
C PHE A 224 -25.80 4.65 -16.18
N GLY A 225 -25.92 5.56 -15.21
CA GLY A 225 -26.95 5.51 -14.16
C GLY A 225 -26.63 4.60 -12.96
N TYR A 226 -25.48 3.92 -12.94
CA TYR A 226 -25.03 3.12 -11.80
C TYR A 226 -24.02 3.90 -10.96
N GLU A 227 -24.29 4.03 -9.66
CA GLU A 227 -23.40 4.67 -8.70
C GLU A 227 -22.18 3.78 -8.43
N VAL A 228 -21.01 4.43 -8.35
CA VAL A 228 -19.79 3.76 -7.89
C VAL A 228 -19.79 3.74 -6.36
N GLU A 229 -19.86 2.53 -5.81
CA GLU A 229 -19.75 2.30 -4.37
C GLU A 229 -18.30 2.01 -3.96
N ALA A 230 -17.90 2.51 -2.80
CA ALA A 230 -16.60 2.23 -2.23
C ALA A 230 -16.50 0.76 -1.82
N MET A 231 -15.37 0.13 -2.10
CA MET A 231 -15.07 -1.21 -1.60
C MET A 231 -15.00 -1.18 -0.07
N ALA A 232 -15.79 -2.03 0.60
CA ALA A 232 -15.73 -2.12 2.05
C ALA A 232 -14.33 -2.57 2.53
N LYS A 233 -13.78 -1.87 3.54
CA LYS A 233 -12.46 -2.19 4.13
C LYS A 233 -12.41 -3.63 4.68
N THR A 234 -13.53 -4.17 5.15
CA THR A 234 -13.65 -5.57 5.57
C THR A 234 -13.48 -6.54 4.41
N THR A 235 -14.08 -6.26 3.25
CA THR A 235 -13.90 -7.04 2.02
C THR A 235 -12.44 -7.02 1.60
N PHE A 236 -11.77 -5.87 1.68
CA PHE A 236 -10.35 -5.74 1.39
C PHE A 236 -9.50 -6.67 2.27
N TYR A 237 -9.67 -6.63 3.59
CA TYR A 237 -8.93 -7.50 4.51
C TYR A 237 -9.25 -8.99 4.29
N PHE A 238 -10.51 -9.31 3.98
CA PHE A 238 -10.92 -10.68 3.69
C PHE A 238 -10.24 -11.23 2.43
N VAL A 239 -10.18 -10.43 1.37
CA VAL A 239 -9.48 -10.80 0.13
C VAL A 239 -7.99 -11.00 0.38
N ILE A 240 -7.33 -10.13 1.14
CA ILE A 240 -5.91 -10.31 1.50
C ILE A 240 -5.70 -11.61 2.28
N ALA A 241 -6.54 -11.87 3.29
CA ALA A 241 -6.44 -13.09 4.08
C ALA A 241 -6.57 -14.34 3.18
N ILE A 242 -7.52 -14.34 2.24
CA ILE A 242 -7.69 -15.42 1.27
C ILE A 242 -6.46 -15.55 0.38
N LEU A 243 -5.92 -14.45 -0.16
CA LEU A 243 -4.72 -14.48 -1.01
C LEU A 243 -3.53 -15.07 -0.28
N VAL A 244 -3.30 -14.67 0.98
CA VAL A 244 -2.24 -15.25 1.81
C VAL A 244 -2.45 -16.74 2.02
N VAL A 245 -3.69 -17.17 2.31
CA VAL A 245 -4.01 -18.60 2.48
C VAL A 245 -3.77 -19.38 1.18
N ILE A 246 -4.24 -18.87 0.04
CA ILE A 246 -4.03 -19.49 -1.28
C ILE A 246 -2.54 -19.63 -1.57
N ASP A 247 -1.75 -18.58 -1.36
CA ASP A 247 -0.31 -18.58 -1.62
C ASP A 247 0.42 -19.59 -0.71
N VAL A 248 0.05 -19.67 0.57
CA VAL A 248 0.59 -20.67 1.51
C VAL A 248 0.23 -22.10 1.07
N VAL A 249 -1.01 -22.34 0.65
CA VAL A 249 -1.46 -23.66 0.17
C VAL A 249 -0.73 -24.04 -1.11
N GLN A 250 -0.66 -23.13 -2.08
CA GLN A 250 0.03 -23.32 -3.35
C GLN A 250 1.53 -23.60 -3.13
N GLY A 251 2.18 -22.83 -2.25
CA GLY A 251 3.58 -23.05 -1.90
C GLY A 251 3.85 -24.41 -1.27
N ARG A 252 2.94 -24.91 -0.41
CA ARG A 252 3.03 -26.28 0.14
C ARG A 252 2.84 -27.34 -0.94
N TYR A 253 1.87 -27.14 -1.84
CA TYR A 253 1.58 -28.06 -2.94
C TYR A 253 2.77 -28.18 -3.91
N GLN A 254 3.36 -27.06 -4.33
CA GLN A 254 4.54 -27.05 -5.20
C GLN A 254 5.74 -27.78 -4.58
N LYS A 255 6.01 -27.57 -3.28
CA LYS A 255 7.07 -28.32 -2.58
C LYS A 255 6.83 -29.83 -2.59
N LYS A 256 5.58 -30.26 -2.42
CA LYS A 256 5.22 -31.68 -2.46
C LYS A 256 5.42 -32.28 -3.86
N LEU A 257 5.04 -31.56 -4.91
CA LEU A 257 5.26 -31.99 -6.30
C LEU A 257 6.75 -32.10 -6.65
N LEU A 258 7.58 -31.17 -6.18
CA LEU A 258 9.03 -31.22 -6.40
C LEU A 258 9.64 -32.44 -5.72
N ALA A 259 9.28 -32.70 -4.47
CA ALA A 259 9.74 -33.90 -3.74
C ALA A 259 9.32 -35.21 -4.43
N GLN A 260 8.12 -35.25 -5.03
CA GLN A 260 7.67 -36.40 -5.83
C GLN A 260 8.51 -36.59 -7.10
N ARG A 261 8.79 -35.52 -7.85
CA ARG A 261 9.66 -35.60 -9.03
C ARG A 261 11.08 -36.04 -8.69
N GLU A 262 11.64 -35.55 -7.58
CA GLU A 262 12.98 -35.97 -7.12
C GLU A 262 13.01 -37.47 -6.81
N HIS A 263 11.97 -37.99 -6.17
CA HIS A 263 11.83 -39.42 -5.88
C HIS A 263 11.67 -40.28 -7.15
N GLU A 264 10.91 -39.80 -8.15
CA GLU A 264 10.77 -40.47 -9.45
C GLU A 264 12.09 -40.51 -10.24
N LEU A 265 12.83 -39.38 -10.26
CA LEU A 265 14.12 -39.29 -10.93
C LEU A 265 15.15 -40.22 -10.29
N ALA A 266 15.21 -40.28 -8.95
CA ALA A 266 16.12 -41.16 -8.22
C ALA A 266 15.87 -42.66 -8.47
N HIS A 267 14.62 -43.08 -8.69
CA HIS A 267 14.29 -44.48 -9.01
C HIS A 267 14.44 -44.84 -10.49
N SER A 268 14.35 -43.87 -11.41
CA SER A 268 14.60 -44.09 -12.84
C SER A 268 16.08 -44.32 -13.18
N THR A 269 17.01 -43.83 -12.35
CA THR A 269 18.46 -43.98 -12.57
C THR A 269 18.98 -45.38 -12.21
N ASP A 270 18.32 -46.08 -11.29
CA ASP A 270 18.66 -47.46 -10.88
C ASP A 270 18.21 -48.53 -11.90
N THR A 271 17.36 -48.17 -12.87
CA THR A 271 16.81 -49.09 -13.87
C THR A 271 17.44 -48.97 -15.26
N ALA A 272 18.45 -48.10 -15.44
CA ALA A 272 19.15 -47.98 -16.72
C ALA A 272 19.99 -49.25 -16.97
N PRO A 273 19.74 -50.03 -18.04
CA PRO A 273 20.54 -51.21 -18.32
C PRO A 273 21.97 -50.76 -18.65
N VAL A 274 22.93 -51.30 -17.91
CA VAL A 274 24.35 -51.20 -18.23
C VAL A 274 24.55 -51.90 -19.57
N ALA A 275 24.70 -51.11 -20.64
CA ALA A 275 25.05 -51.58 -21.97
C ALA A 275 26.56 -51.77 -22.11
#